data_AF-A0A355XQY3-F1
#
_entry.id   AF-A0A355XQY3-F1
#
_cell.length_a   1.000
_cell.length_b   1.000
_cell.length_c   1.000
_cell.angle_alpha   90.00
_cell.angle_beta   90.00
_cell.angle_gamma   90.00
#
_symmetry.space_group_name_H-M   'P 1'
#
loop_
_entity.id
_entity.type
_entity.pdbx_description
1 polymer ?
#
loop_
_entity_poly.entity_id
_entity_poly.type
_entity_poly.pdbx_seq_one_letter_code
_entity_poly.pdbx_strand_id
1 'polypeptide(L)'
;PKVRRDTIVDTTYTIAMFLEDLGRNDTIFIQHKKLAEFQANPNFVSLIATESKERSELTNYYDSYQPDESMLVCPLTNEPYKITIADDKTSARVASPITNLYKERRYLIFSFNAHNHGYINDGISSWD
;
A
#
# COMPACT_ATOMS: atom_id res chain seq x y z
N PRO A 1 -10.63 -13.98 -1.80
CA PRO A 1 -10.01 -13.24 -2.92
C PRO A 1 -11.07 -12.41 -3.68
N LYS A 2 -10.90 -11.09 -3.69
CA LYS A 2 -11.71 -10.18 -4.50
C LYS A 2 -11.00 -9.97 -5.83
N VAL A 3 -11.80 -9.73 -6.87
CA VAL A 3 -11.32 -9.55 -8.24
C VAL A 3 -11.62 -8.12 -8.65
N ARG A 4 -10.58 -7.35 -8.98
CA ARG A 4 -10.72 -6.04 -9.61
C ARG A 4 -10.38 -6.19 -11.09
N ARG A 5 -11.23 -5.64 -11.95
CA ARG A 5 -10.98 -5.56 -13.39
C ARG A 5 -10.37 -4.20 -13.69
N ASP A 6 -9.09 -4.19 -13.99
CA ASP A 6 -8.38 -2.98 -14.37
C ASP A 6 -8.26 -2.89 -15.89
N THR A 7 -8.38 -1.67 -16.41
CA THR A 7 -8.10 -1.36 -17.81
C THR A 7 -6.78 -0.62 -17.85
N ILE A 8 -5.80 -1.22 -18.51
CA ILE A 8 -4.45 -0.66 -18.66
C ILE A 8 -4.29 -0.24 -20.11
N VAL A 9 -3.76 0.96 -20.31
CA VAL A 9 -3.43 1.49 -21.64
C VAL A 9 -1.94 1.29 -21.88
N ASP A 10 -1.60 0.36 -22.78
CA ASP A 10 -0.23 0.10 -23.22
C ASP A 10 0.07 0.93 -24.47
N THR A 11 1.06 1.82 -24.41
CA THR A 11 1.49 2.64 -25.55
C THR A 11 2.87 2.23 -26.07
N THR A 12 2.95 1.91 -27.35
CA THR A 12 4.17 1.56 -28.09
C THR A 12 4.51 2.66 -29.08
N TYR A 13 5.79 3.03 -29.14
CA TYR A 13 6.32 4.00 -30.09
C TYR A 13 7.19 3.29 -31.11
N THR A 14 7.05 3.71 -32.36
CA THR A 14 7.96 3.35 -33.45
C THR A 14 8.90 4.53 -33.65
N ILE A 15 10.20 4.35 -33.41
CA ILE A 15 11.20 5.40 -33.52
C ILE A 15 12.27 5.03 -34.56
N ALA A 16 12.83 6.04 -35.21
CA ALA A 16 14.01 5.90 -36.06
C ALA A 16 15.28 6.20 -35.24
N MET A 17 16.23 5.28 -35.28
CA MET A 17 17.55 5.40 -34.66
C MET A 17 18.64 5.25 -35.73
N PHE A 18 19.73 6.00 -35.61
CA PHE A 18 20.94 5.76 -36.39
C PHE A 18 21.71 4.60 -35.77
N LEU A 19 21.99 3.55 -36.54
CA LEU A 19 22.83 2.43 -36.12
C LEU A 19 24.23 2.62 -36.68
N GLU A 20 25.17 2.99 -35.82
CA GLU A 20 26.58 3.22 -36.17
C GLU A 20 27.21 1.99 -36.83
N ASP A 21 26.93 0.79 -36.31
CA ASP A 21 27.44 -0.48 -36.83
C ASP A 21 27.03 -0.78 -38.28
N LEU A 22 25.89 -0.24 -38.71
CA LEU A 22 25.32 -0.44 -40.06
C LEU A 22 25.44 0.81 -40.93
N GLY A 23 25.90 1.94 -40.37
CA GLY A 23 25.98 3.23 -41.05
C GLY A 23 24.64 3.73 -41.61
N ARG A 24 23.51 3.31 -41.03
CA ARG A 24 22.16 3.61 -41.57
C ARG A 24 21.12 3.81 -40.47
N ASN A 25 20.02 4.47 -40.84
CA ASN A 25 18.84 4.57 -39.99
C ASN A 25 18.07 3.24 -39.97
N ASP A 26 17.65 2.81 -38.79
CA ASP A 26 16.78 1.66 -38.59
C ASP A 26 15.61 2.02 -37.68
N THR A 27 14.54 1.23 -37.75
CA THR A 27 13.30 1.45 -37.01
C THR A 27 13.19 0.47 -35.85
N ILE A 28 12.91 0.97 -34.65
CA ILE A 28 12.73 0.15 -33.45
C ILE A 28 11.41 0.45 -32.75
N PHE A 29 10.85 -0.58 -32.11
CA PHE A 29 9.63 -0.49 -31.31
C PHE A 29 9.98 -0.41 -29.82
N ILE A 30 9.46 0.61 -29.13
CA ILE A 30 9.75 0.87 -27.72
C ILE A 30 8.48 1.11 -26.91
N GLN A 31 8.53 0.80 -25.62
CA GLN A 31 7.46 1.11 -24.68
C GLN A 31 7.52 2.59 -24.25
N HIS A 32 6.38 3.19 -23.93
CA HIS A 32 6.28 4.59 -23.47
C HIS A 32 7.30 4.98 -22.40
N LYS A 33 7.50 4.13 -21.38
CA LYS A 33 8.45 4.39 -20.29
C LYS A 33 9.90 4.60 -20.74
N LYS A 34 10.28 4.10 -21.91
CA LYS A 34 11.63 4.22 -22.47
C LYS A 34 11.76 5.39 -23.46
N LEU A 35 10.66 6.06 -23.83
CA LEU A 35 10.71 7.10 -24.85
C LEU A 35 11.67 8.24 -24.49
N ALA A 36 11.64 8.70 -23.24
CA ALA A 36 12.53 9.76 -22.77
C ALA A 36 14.03 9.36 -22.84
N GLU A 37 14.34 8.11 -22.53
CA GLU A 37 15.71 7.55 -22.64
C GLU A 37 16.19 7.57 -24.09
N PHE A 38 15.34 7.14 -25.03
CA PHE A 38 15.69 7.13 -26.45
C PHE A 38 15.77 8.53 -27.04
N GLN A 39 14.88 9.46 -26.67
CA GLN A 39 14.93 10.84 -27.15
C GLN A 39 16.18 11.61 -26.67
N ALA A 40 16.75 11.23 -25.54
CA ALA A 40 18.00 11.79 -25.04
C ALA A 40 19.25 11.21 -25.73
N ASN A 41 19.11 10.14 -26.49
CA ASN A 41 20.23 9.49 -27.17
C ASN A 41 20.65 10.31 -28.41
N PRO A 42 21.96 10.57 -28.63
CA PRO A 42 22.44 11.30 -29.81
C PRO A 42 22.09 10.62 -31.15
N ASN A 43 21.88 9.30 -31.14
CA ASN A 43 21.52 8.52 -32.32
C ASN A 43 20.00 8.54 -32.60
N PHE A 44 19.21 9.27 -31.81
CA PHE A 44 17.79 9.45 -32.08
C PHE A 44 17.58 10.34 -33.30
N VAL A 45 16.80 9.83 -34.25
CA VAL A 45 16.49 10.56 -35.49
C VAL A 45 15.10 11.17 -35.41
N SER A 46 14.07 10.35 -35.17
CA SER A 46 12.69 10.84 -35.14
C SER A 46 11.71 9.83 -34.52
N LEU A 47 10.54 10.33 -34.13
CA LEU A 47 9.38 9.51 -33.79
C LEU A 47 8.51 9.30 -35.04
N ILE A 48 8.32 8.04 -35.45
CA ILE A 48 7.58 7.68 -36.68
C ILE A 48 6.10 7.48 -36.38
N ALA A 49 5.76 6.69 -35.37
CA ALA A 49 4.38 6.33 -35.05
C ALA A 49 4.18 6.09 -33.56
N THR A 50 2.94 6.29 -33.11
CA THR A 50 2.49 6.00 -31.74
C THR A 50 1.24 5.15 -31.82
N GLU A 51 1.24 4.00 -31.17
CA GLU A 51 0.11 3.09 -31.11
C GLU A 51 -0.23 2.81 -29.64
N SER A 52 -1.51 2.99 -29.28
CA SER A 52 -2.02 2.69 -27.94
C SER A 52 -3.04 1.57 -28.01
N LYS A 53 -2.92 0.61 -27.10
CA LYS A 53 -3.84 -0.53 -26.99
C LYS A 53 -4.32 -0.69 -25.56
N GLU A 54 -5.62 -0.85 -25.39
CA GLU A 54 -6.21 -1.19 -24.10
C GLU A 54 -6.16 -2.70 -23.87
N ARG A 55 -5.72 -3.10 -22.68
CA ARG A 55 -5.87 -4.47 -22.19
C ARG A 55 -6.60 -4.45 -20.85
N SER A 56 -7.56 -5.35 -20.71
CA SER A 56 -8.20 -5.58 -19.42
C SER A 56 -7.51 -6.73 -18.69
N GLU A 57 -7.11 -6.48 -17.46
CA GLU A 57 -6.46 -7.47 -16.60
C GLU A 57 -7.32 -7.72 -15.35
N LEU A 58 -7.44 -8.98 -14.95
CA LEU A 58 -8.14 -9.39 -13.73
C LEU A 58 -7.09 -9.54 -12.63
N THR A 59 -7.03 -8.58 -11.71
CA THR A 59 -6.11 -8.64 -10.58
C THR A 59 -6.84 -9.23 -9.37
N ASN A 60 -6.29 -10.33 -8.86
CA ASN A 60 -6.71 -10.91 -7.59
C ASN A 60 -6.01 -10.18 -6.45
N TYR A 61 -6.79 -9.66 -5.52
CA TYR A 61 -6.25 -9.07 -4.29
C TYR A 61 -6.92 -9.69 -3.06
N TYR A 62 -6.14 -9.77 -1.99
CA TYR A 62 -6.66 -10.08 -0.67
C TYR A 62 -7.21 -8.78 -0.08
N ASP A 63 -8.34 -8.86 0.63
CA ASP A 63 -8.77 -7.74 1.48
C ASP A 63 -7.63 -7.50 2.47
N SER A 64 -6.86 -6.44 2.26
CA SER A 64 -6.07 -5.87 3.35
C SER A 64 -7.08 -5.56 4.44
N TYR A 65 -6.94 -6.19 5.61
CA TYR A 65 -7.78 -5.94 6.77
C TYR A 65 -7.94 -4.43 6.95
N GLN A 66 -9.12 -3.90 6.63
CA GLN A 66 -9.43 -2.48 6.74
C GLN A 66 -9.97 -2.26 8.15
N PRO A 67 -9.25 -1.52 9.01
CA PRO A 67 -9.80 -1.17 10.29
C PRO A 67 -11.05 -0.32 10.11
N ASP A 68 -12.08 -0.63 10.87
CA ASP A 68 -13.31 0.15 10.93
C ASP A 68 -13.47 0.77 12.33
N GLU A 69 -14.54 1.54 12.51
CA GLU A 69 -14.82 2.23 13.77
C GLU A 69 -15.05 1.26 14.94
N SER A 70 -15.46 0.02 14.69
CA SER A 70 -15.65 -0.98 15.75
C SER A 70 -14.33 -1.35 16.43
N MET A 71 -13.21 -1.20 15.72
CA MET A 71 -11.87 -1.50 16.23
C MET A 71 -11.30 -0.41 17.14
N LEU A 72 -11.98 0.74 17.26
CA LEU A 72 -11.63 1.79 18.21
C LEU A 72 -12.06 1.45 19.64
N VAL A 73 -12.80 0.35 19.82
CA VAL A 73 -13.37 -0.08 21.11
C VAL A 73 -12.70 -1.35 21.60
N CYS A 74 -12.34 -1.39 22.88
CA CYS A 74 -11.80 -2.58 23.50
C CYS A 74 -12.90 -3.65 23.63
N PRO A 75 -12.71 -4.87 23.09
CA PRO A 75 -13.74 -5.90 23.08
C PRO A 75 -14.07 -6.48 24.47
N LEU A 76 -13.21 -6.22 25.47
CA LEU A 76 -13.43 -6.70 26.84
C LEU A 76 -14.25 -5.71 27.68
N THR A 77 -13.98 -4.41 27.54
CA THR A 77 -14.66 -3.38 28.36
C THR A 77 -15.80 -2.68 27.62
N ASN A 78 -15.86 -2.79 26.28
CA ASN A 78 -16.69 -1.95 25.41
C ASN A 78 -16.40 -0.44 25.57
N GLU A 79 -15.22 -0.09 26.08
CA GLU A 79 -14.76 1.29 26.20
C GLU A 79 -13.77 1.62 25.07
N PRO A 80 -13.76 2.87 24.58
CA PRO A 80 -12.82 3.29 23.55
C PRO A 80 -11.38 3.23 24.04
N TYR A 81 -10.45 2.92 23.14
CA TYR A 81 -9.01 3.03 23.42
C TYR A 81 -8.62 4.47 23.75
N LYS A 82 -7.64 4.64 24.64
CA LYS A 82 -7.13 5.95 25.03
C LYS A 82 -6.09 6.40 24.00
N ILE A 83 -6.49 7.30 23.11
CA ILE A 83 -5.61 7.87 22.09
C ILE A 83 -5.12 9.23 22.57
N THR A 84 -3.80 9.39 22.72
CA THR A 84 -3.14 10.64 23.09
C THR A 84 -2.15 11.04 22.01
N ILE A 85 -2.15 12.32 21.67
CA ILE A 85 -1.18 12.94 20.74
C ILE A 85 -0.32 13.87 21.59
N ALA A 86 1.00 13.82 21.43
CA ALA A 86 1.89 14.74 22.14
C ALA A 86 1.62 16.21 21.73
N ASP A 87 1.91 17.15 22.63
CA ASP A 87 1.61 18.58 22.42
C ASP A 87 2.31 19.16 21.19
N ASP A 88 3.50 18.63 20.87
CA ASP A 88 4.30 18.97 19.69
C ASP A 88 3.83 18.26 18.41
N LYS A 89 2.81 17.40 18.51
CA LYS A 89 2.24 16.58 17.44
C LYS A 89 3.23 15.62 16.78
N THR A 90 4.31 15.25 17.47
CA THR A 90 5.34 14.37 16.91
C THR A 90 5.09 12.90 17.17
N SER A 91 4.28 12.57 18.19
CA SER A 91 4.00 11.20 18.59
C SER A 91 2.52 10.96 18.90
N ALA A 92 2.07 9.73 18.63
CA ALA A 92 0.75 9.24 18.94
C ALA A 92 0.83 7.94 19.74
N ARG A 93 0.08 7.89 20.84
CA ARG A 93 -0.02 6.74 21.72
C ARG A 93 -1.45 6.23 21.76
N VAL A 94 -1.60 4.91 21.65
CA VAL A 94 -2.86 4.20 21.84
C VAL A 94 -2.71 3.26 23.01
N ALA A 95 -3.48 3.46 24.08
CA ALA A 95 -3.41 2.67 25.30
C ALA A 95 -4.72 1.94 25.60
N SER A 96 -4.61 0.75 26.20
CA SER A 96 -5.76 0.00 26.69
C SER A 96 -6.58 0.83 27.69
N PRO A 97 -7.92 0.77 27.63
CA PRO A 97 -8.75 1.40 28.67
C PRO A 97 -8.58 0.70 30.03
N ILE A 98 -8.16 -0.57 30.03
CA ILE A 98 -7.94 -1.39 31.23
C ILE A 98 -6.67 -0.90 31.96
N THR A 99 -6.84 -0.10 33.01
CA THR A 99 -5.72 0.38 33.85
C THR A 99 -5.49 -0.49 35.07
N ASN A 100 -6.53 -1.16 35.56
CA ASN A 100 -6.51 -2.03 36.74
C ASN A 100 -6.88 -3.47 36.33
N LEU A 101 -6.94 -4.39 37.30
CA LEU A 101 -7.42 -5.75 37.06
C LEU A 101 -8.88 -5.74 36.56
N TYR A 102 -9.09 -6.13 35.31
CA TYR A 102 -10.40 -6.46 34.76
C TYR A 102 -10.73 -7.91 35.13
N LYS A 103 -11.88 -8.12 35.78
CA LYS A 103 -12.34 -9.45 36.17
C LYS A 103 -13.79 -9.66 35.78
N GLU A 104 -14.03 -10.74 35.05
CA GLU A 104 -15.36 -11.11 34.58
C GLU A 104 -15.60 -12.60 34.77
N ARG A 105 -16.76 -12.98 35.30
CA ARG A 105 -17.10 -14.40 35.48
C ARG A 105 -17.34 -15.05 34.11
N ARG A 106 -16.62 -16.13 33.80
CA ARG A 106 -16.78 -16.89 32.56
C ARG A 106 -16.93 -18.36 32.95
N TYR A 107 -18.05 -19.00 32.62
CA TYR A 107 -18.34 -20.42 32.89
C TYR A 107 -18.30 -20.85 34.37
N LEU A 108 -19.48 -21.01 34.98
CA LEU A 108 -19.67 -21.56 36.33
C LEU A 108 -18.75 -20.93 37.38
N ILE A 109 -17.65 -21.58 37.74
CA ILE A 109 -16.72 -21.16 38.79
C ILE A 109 -15.49 -20.42 38.27
N PHE A 110 -15.30 -20.34 36.95
CA PHE A 110 -14.15 -19.68 36.36
C PHE A 110 -14.41 -18.18 36.15
N SER A 111 -13.33 -17.42 36.12
CA SER A 111 -13.36 -15.99 35.83
C SER A 111 -12.19 -15.66 34.92
N PHE A 112 -12.46 -14.85 33.90
CA PHE A 112 -11.44 -14.20 33.13
C PHE A 112 -10.85 -13.05 33.93
N ASN A 113 -9.53 -12.98 33.97
CA ASN A 113 -8.77 -11.93 34.65
C ASN A 113 -7.78 -11.35 33.65
N ALA A 114 -7.90 -10.07 33.35
CA ALA A 114 -6.99 -9.33 32.48
C ALA A 114 -6.36 -8.18 33.25
N HIS A 115 -5.02 -8.11 33.23
CA HIS A 115 -4.30 -6.94 33.70
C HIS A 115 -4.20 -5.91 32.56
N ASN A 116 -3.58 -4.77 32.82
CA ASN A 116 -3.34 -3.77 31.78
C ASN A 116 -2.61 -4.40 30.58
N HIS A 117 -3.20 -4.31 29.39
CA HIS A 117 -2.67 -4.86 28.15
C HIS A 117 -1.59 -3.98 27.50
N GLY A 118 -1.19 -2.90 28.17
CA GLY A 118 -0.15 -2.01 27.69
C GLY A 118 -0.65 -0.95 26.71
N TYR A 119 0.28 -0.49 25.89
CA TYR A 119 0.06 0.56 24.89
C TYR A 119 0.96 0.38 23.68
N ILE A 120 0.60 1.01 22.57
CA ILE A 120 1.44 1.19 21.39
C ILE A 120 1.79 2.67 21.30
N ASN A 121 3.07 2.98 21.12
CA ASN A 121 3.57 4.34 20.93
C ASN A 121 4.34 4.40 19.61
N ASP A 122 3.85 5.16 18.63
CA ASP A 122 4.45 5.29 17.29
C ASP A 122 4.83 3.94 16.63
N GLY A 123 3.94 2.96 16.75
CA GLY A 123 4.14 1.62 16.19
C GLY A 123 4.94 0.65 17.06
N ILE A 124 5.46 1.09 18.20
CA ILE A 124 6.19 0.24 19.16
C ILE A 124 5.25 -0.21 20.29
N SER A 125 5.08 -1.52 20.47
CA SER A 125 4.30 -2.09 21.57
C SER A 125 5.06 -2.02 22.90
N SER A 126 4.33 -1.87 24.00
CA SER A 126 4.90 -1.91 25.36
C SER A 126 5.09 -3.33 25.90
N TRP A 127 4.85 -4.34 25.07
CA TRP A 127 4.95 -5.76 25.38
C TRP A 127 5.67 -6.47 24.23
N ASP A 128 6.29 -7.60 24.56
CA ASP A 128 6.98 -8.53 23.65
C ASP A 128 6.14 -9.78 23.41
#